data_AF-A0A8S9W829-F1
#
_entry.id   AF-A0A8S9W829-F1
#
_cell.length_a   1.000
_cell.length_b   1.000
_cell.length_c   1.000
_cell.angle_alpha   90.00
_cell.angle_beta   90.00
_cell.angle_gamma   90.00
#
_symmetry.space_group_name_H-M   'P 1'
#
loop_
_entity.id
_entity.type
_entity.pdbx_description
1 polymer ?
#
loop_
_entity_poly.entity_id
_entity_poly.type
_entity_poly.pdbx_seq_one_letter_code
_entity_poly.pdbx_strand_id
1 'polypeptide(L)' 'MAKELTEEEMLKEALKDPEIRKIWGALKDIVPEAAAECKEKRAHARSTDS' A
#
# COMPACT_ATOMS: atom_id res chain seq x y z
N MET A 1 -22.59 20.93 -13.08
CA MET A 1 -21.39 21.21 -12.26
C MET A 1 -20.85 19.87 -11.82
N ALA A 2 -19.75 19.39 -12.39
CA ALA A 2 -19.10 18.20 -11.86
C ALA A 2 -18.54 18.57 -10.47
N LYS A 3 -18.97 17.89 -9.42
CA LYS A 3 -18.32 18.02 -8.11
C LYS A 3 -16.97 17.33 -8.22
N GLU A 4 -15.88 18.06 -8.02
CA GLU A 4 -14.59 17.44 -7.76
C GLU A 4 -14.67 16.71 -6.43
N LEU A 5 -14.36 15.41 -6.47
CA LEU A 5 -14.24 14.59 -5.28
C LEU A 5 -12.83 14.77 -4.72
N THR A 6 -12.72 14.79 -3.40
CA THR A 6 -11.42 14.68 -2.74
C THR A 6 -10.78 13.32 -3.02
N GLU A 7 -9.46 13.20 -2.90
CA GLU A 7 -8.75 11.93 -3.09
C GLU A 7 -9.32 10.80 -2.21
N GLU A 8 -9.72 11.13 -0.98
CA GLU A 8 -10.33 10.18 -0.06
C GLU A 8 -11.72 9.72 -0.53
N GLU A 9 -12.52 10.63 -1.09
CA GLU A 9 -13.82 10.30 -1.67
C GLU A 9 -13.68 9.50 -2.97
N MET A 10 -12.71 9.83 -3.82
CA MET A 10 -12.40 9.05 -5.02
C MET A 10 -11.98 7.63 -4.66
N LEU A 11 -11.16 7.47 -3.63
CA LEU A 11 -10.78 6.15 -3.12
C LEU A 11 -11.98 5.37 -2.57
N LYS A 12 -12.86 6.03 -1.81
CA LYS A 12 -14.11 5.42 -1.31
C LYS A 12 -15.02 4.96 -2.44
N GLU A 13 -15.15 5.74 -3.52
CA GLU A 13 -15.91 5.35 -4.70
C GLU A 13 -15.26 4.20 -5.46
N ALA A 14 -13.94 4.22 -5.66
CA ALA A 14 -13.21 3.14 -6.32
C ALA A 14 -13.31 1.81 -5.56
N LEU A 15 -13.32 1.84 -4.22
CA LEU A 15 -13.46 0.65 -3.38
C LEU A 15 -14.88 0.05 -3.36
N LYS A 16 -15.87 0.70 -4.00
CA LYS A 16 -17.18 0.08 -4.24
C LYS A 16 -17.10 -1.01 -5.32
N ASP A 17 -16.13 -0.92 -6.22
CA ASP A 17 -15.86 -1.97 -7.19
C ASP A 17 -15.24 -3.20 -6.47
N PRO A 18 -15.89 -4.38 -6.54
CA PRO A 18 -15.40 -5.58 -5.86
C PRO A 18 -14.03 -6.06 -6.33
N GLU A 19 -13.67 -5.84 -7.59
CA GLU A 19 -12.38 -6.23 -8.16
C GLU A 19 -11.27 -5.31 -7.65
N ILE A 20 -11.51 -3.99 -7.68
CA ILE A 20 -10.59 -3.00 -7.10
C ILE A 20 -10.40 -3.25 -5.60
N ARG A 21 -11.49 -3.54 -4.87
CA ARG A 21 -11.41 -3.85 -3.44
C ARG A 21 -10.58 -5.09 -3.13
N LYS A 22 -10.66 -6.14 -3.96
CA LYS A 22 -9.84 -7.35 -3.80
C LYS A 22 -8.35 -7.06 -4.01
N ILE A 23 -8.03 -6.33 -5.08
CA ILE A 23 -6.65 -5.93 -5.39
C ILE A 23 -6.10 -5.04 -4.27
N TRP A 24 -6.89 -4.08 -3.78
CA TRP A 24 -6.52 -3.21 -2.67
C TRP A 24 -6.28 -3.98 -1.37
N GLY A 25 -7.11 -4.99 -1.08
CA GLY A 25 -6.90 -5.89 0.05
C GLY A 25 -5.57 -6.62 -0.04
N ALA A 26 -5.28 -7.24 -1.19
CA ALA A 26 -4.01 -7.94 -1.40
C ALA A 26 -2.79 -6.99 -1.27
N LEU A 27 -2.89 -5.78 -1.82
CA LEU A 27 -1.83 -4.78 -1.71
C LEU A 27 -1.62 -4.31 -0.25
N LYS A 28 -2.69 -4.19 0.54
CA LYS A 28 -2.59 -3.81 1.95
C LYS A 28 -1.84 -4.84 2.79
N ASP A 29 -1.88 -6.11 2.42
CA ASP A 29 -1.16 -7.16 3.12
C ASP A 29 0.30 -7.24 2.65
N ILE A 30 0.54 -7.03 1.35
CA ILE A 30 1.89 -7.06 0.75
C ILE A 30 2.75 -5.86 1.15
N VAL A 31 2.18 -4.65 1.22
CA VAL A 31 2.95 -3.42 1.47
C VAL A 31 3.66 -3.42 2.83
N PRO A 32 3.01 -3.80 3.96
CA PRO A 32 3.68 -3.92 5.25
C PRO A 32 4.76 -4.99 5.27
N GLU A 33 4.52 -6.15 4.64
CA GLU A 33 5.49 -7.25 4.56
C GLU A 33 6.72 -6.84 3.75
N ALA A 34 6.52 -6.26 2.58
CA ALA A 34 7.60 -5.74 1.74
C ALA A 34 8.37 -4.60 2.42
N ALA A 35 7.68 -3.72 3.15
CA ALA A 35 8.31 -2.66 3.92
C ALA A 35 9.12 -3.19 5.12
N ALA A 36 8.66 -4.25 5.76
CA ALA A 36 9.37 -4.93 6.85
C ALA A 36 10.62 -5.65 6.32
N GLU A 37 10.48 -6.42 5.23
CA GLU A 37 11.60 -7.13 4.58
C GLU A 37 12.69 -6.16 4.09
N CYS A 38 12.30 -5.02 3.50
CA CYS A 38 13.25 -3.99 3.10
C CYS A 38 14.01 -3.39 4.29
N LYS A 39 13.34 -3.19 5.43
CA LYS A 39 13.99 -2.68 6.65
C LYS A 39 14.95 -3.72 7.23
N GLU A 40 14.56 -4.98 7.25
CA GLU A 40 15.40 -6.09 7.73
C GLU A 40 16.65 -6.26 6.87
N LYS A 41 16.50 -6.31 5.53
CA LYS A 41 17.63 -6.37 4.59
C LYS A 41 18.57 -5.17 4.75
N ARG A 42 18.03 -3.97 4.96
CA ARG A 42 18.83 -2.76 5.18
C ARG A 42 19.56 -2.77 6.52
N ALA A 43 18.98 -3.34 7.56
CA ALA A 43 19.62 -3.52 8.87
C ALA A 43 20.74 -4.57 8.80
N HIS A 44 20.49 -5.69 8.13
CA HIS A 44 21.47 -6.76 7.96
C HIS A 44 22.69 -6.29 7.15
N ALA A 45 22.47 -5.56 6.05
CA ALA A 45 23.55 -4.97 5.25
C ALA A 45 24.41 -3.96 6.03
N ARG A 46 23.83 -3.19 6.96
CA ARG A 46 24.60 -2.29 7.85
C ARG A 46 25.40 -3.03 8.91
N SER A 47 24.95 -4.22 9.32
CA SER A 47 25.63 -5.02 10.34
C SER A 47 26.86 -5.77 9.81
N THR A 48 26.93 -6.00 8.51
CA THR A 48 28.06 -6.68 7.83
C THR A 48 29.18 -5.74 7.39
N ASP A 49 29.00 -4.42 7.56
CA ASP A 49 29.95 -3.37 7.20
C ASP A 49 30.70 -2.79 8.44
N SER A 50 30.62 -3.47 9.60
CA SER A 50 31.28 -3.09 10.87
C SER A 50 32.36 -4.09 11.29
#